data_AF-A0A0K9Z297-F1
#
_entry.id   AF-A0A0K9Z297-F1
#
_cell.length_a   1.000
_cell.length_b   1.000
_cell.length_c   1.000
_cell.angle_alpha   90.00
_cell.angle_beta   90.00
_cell.angle_gamma   90.00
#
_symmetry.space_group_name_H-M   'P 1'
#
loop_
_entity.id
_entity.type
_entity.pdbx_description
1 polymer ?
#
loop_
_entity_poly.entity_id
_entity_poly.type
_entity_poly.pdbx_seq_one_letter_code
_entity_poly.pdbx_strand_id
1 'polypeptide(L)'
;MAANHFTLTSIPIEEKEVLKRLLELYLYDFSEFLPIDVNEDGCFGYPYVDEYWSDPVRHPFFVKVEGKLAGFVLVRSFPDHNNEQVYSIAEFFMMKRFRRHGLGKTVAHEIFRKFPGKWEVFQIRSNLPAIAFWRKSIAEYTRNDFQERKEEERVYQTFVSAPGL
;
A
#
# COMPACT_ATOMS: atom_id res chain seq x y z
N MET A 1 23.45 3.87 -11.81
CA MET A 1 22.51 4.10 -10.69
C MET A 1 22.50 2.81 -9.89
N ALA A 2 23.08 2.79 -8.69
CA ALA A 2 23.11 1.59 -7.86
C ALA A 2 21.66 1.12 -7.64
N ALA A 3 21.38 -0.15 -7.89
CA ALA A 3 20.13 -0.74 -7.47
C ALA A 3 20.11 -0.64 -5.94
N ASN A 4 19.36 0.34 -5.41
CA ASN A 4 19.19 0.48 -3.97
C ASN A 4 18.58 -0.82 -3.47
N HIS A 5 19.38 -1.63 -2.78
CA HIS A 5 18.91 -2.87 -2.18
C HIS A 5 17.90 -2.50 -1.10
N PHE A 6 16.64 -2.85 -1.34
CA PHE A 6 15.57 -2.69 -0.37
C PHE A 6 15.14 -4.05 0.16
N THR A 7 14.54 -4.04 1.33
CA THR A 7 13.94 -5.22 1.94
C THR A 7 12.50 -4.94 2.36
N LEU A 8 11.68 -5.98 2.26
CA LEU A 8 10.34 -6.03 2.83
C LEU A 8 10.38 -6.91 4.07
N THR A 9 10.04 -6.35 5.22
CA THR A 9 10.02 -7.09 6.49
C THR A 9 8.65 -7.02 7.11
N SER A 10 8.06 -8.16 7.46
CA SER A 10 6.82 -8.20 8.24
C SER A 10 7.01 -7.40 9.53
N ILE A 11 6.02 -6.60 9.92
CA ILE A 11 6.10 -5.77 11.11
C ILE A 11 5.64 -6.61 12.31
N PRO A 12 6.52 -6.94 13.26
CA PRO A 12 6.11 -7.64 14.48
C PRO A 12 5.40 -6.66 15.43
N ILE A 13 4.61 -7.16 16.38
CA ILE A 13 3.77 -6.32 17.25
C ILE A 13 4.60 -5.36 18.11
N GLU A 14 5.82 -5.74 18.43
CA GLU A 14 6.79 -4.93 19.17
C GLU A 14 7.19 -3.65 18.41
N GLU A 15 7.11 -3.66 17.07
CA GLU A 15 7.37 -2.49 16.23
C GLU A 15 6.08 -1.71 15.86
N LYS A 16 4.93 -2.02 16.48
CA LYS A 16 3.65 -1.31 16.24
C LYS A 16 3.77 0.20 16.39
N GLU A 17 4.45 0.67 17.43
CA GLU A 17 4.60 2.11 17.68
C GLU A 17 5.49 2.80 16.64
N VAL A 18 6.34 2.06 15.92
CA VAL A 18 7.08 2.59 14.76
C VAL A 18 6.13 2.76 13.58
N LEU A 19 5.27 1.77 13.31
CA LEU A 19 4.25 1.86 12.26
C LEU A 19 3.29 3.02 12.52
N LYS A 20 2.81 3.20 13.77
CA LYS A 20 1.93 4.34 14.13
C LYS A 20 2.57 5.68 13.78
N ARG A 21 3.84 5.89 14.12
CA ARG A 21 4.56 7.15 13.78
C ARG A 21 4.68 7.36 12.27
N LEU A 22 4.85 6.30 11.48
CA LEU A 22 4.85 6.42 10.03
C LEU A 22 3.44 6.67 9.46
N LEU A 23 2.40 6.10 10.08
CA LEU A 23 1.00 6.36 9.72
C LEU A 23 0.63 7.83 9.93
N GLU A 24 1.16 8.49 10.96
CA GLU A 24 0.98 9.95 11.13
C GLU A 24 1.53 10.73 9.93
N LEU A 25 2.71 10.36 9.43
CA LEU A 25 3.30 11.00 8.23
C LEU A 25 2.52 10.68 6.96
N TYR A 26 1.97 9.47 6.87
CA TYR A 26 1.10 9.07 5.78
C TYR A 26 -0.19 9.88 5.78
N LEU A 27 -0.87 9.99 6.93
CA LEU A 27 -2.12 10.74 7.09
C LEU A 27 -1.89 12.24 6.88
N TYR A 28 -0.74 12.78 7.28
CA TYR A 28 -0.33 14.14 6.95
C TYR A 28 -0.20 14.37 5.43
N ASP A 29 0.40 13.42 4.69
CA ASP A 29 0.45 13.51 3.23
C ASP A 29 -0.94 13.28 2.59
N PHE A 30 -1.81 12.50 3.23
CA PHE A 30 -3.13 12.15 2.72
C PHE A 30 -4.20 13.23 3.01
N SER A 31 -3.98 14.08 4.02
CA SER A 31 -4.85 15.22 4.35
C SER A 31 -4.85 16.31 3.26
N GLU A 32 -3.90 16.27 2.32
CA GLU A 32 -3.98 17.06 1.07
C GLU A 32 -5.22 16.71 0.23
N PHE A 33 -5.76 15.49 0.39
CA PHE A 33 -6.83 14.96 -0.45
C PHE A 33 -8.15 14.70 0.28
N LEU A 34 -8.12 14.63 1.61
CA LEU A 34 -9.28 14.36 2.46
C LEU A 34 -9.29 15.30 3.67
N PRO A 35 -10.48 15.69 4.17
CA PRO A 35 -10.62 16.53 5.36
C PRO A 35 -10.32 15.71 6.62
N ILE A 36 -9.04 15.44 6.87
CA ILE A 36 -8.56 14.73 8.05
C ILE A 36 -7.77 15.73 8.89
N ASP A 37 -8.16 15.89 10.15
CA ASP A 37 -7.53 16.79 11.10
C ASP A 37 -6.80 16.00 12.19
N VAL A 38 -5.81 16.63 12.81
CA VAL A 38 -5.20 16.11 14.04
C VAL A 38 -6.13 16.36 15.23
N ASN A 39 -6.08 15.46 16.21
CA ASN A 39 -6.76 15.63 17.49
C ASN A 39 -6.03 16.64 18.41
N GLU A 40 -6.54 16.84 19.63
CA GLU A 40 -5.97 17.76 20.63
C GLU A 40 -4.52 17.41 21.04
N ASP A 41 -4.10 16.16 20.85
CA ASP A 41 -2.74 15.68 21.10
C ASP A 41 -1.81 15.84 19.88
N GLY A 42 -2.30 16.41 18.77
CA GLY A 42 -1.53 16.60 17.53
C GLY A 42 -1.33 15.32 16.72
N CYS A 43 -2.15 14.29 16.94
CA CYS A 43 -2.12 13.03 16.19
C CYS A 43 -3.31 12.93 15.25
N PHE A 44 -3.11 12.44 14.02
CA PHE A 44 -4.20 12.03 13.13
C PHE A 44 -4.87 10.75 13.66
N GLY A 45 -4.08 9.77 14.09
CA GLY A 45 -4.56 8.49 14.58
C GLY A 45 -5.09 7.56 13.46
N TYR A 46 -4.67 6.30 13.49
CA TYR A 46 -5.15 5.29 12.55
C TYR A 46 -6.01 4.23 13.28
N PRO A 47 -7.32 4.14 13.01
CA PRO A 47 -8.26 3.37 13.82
C PRO A 47 -8.03 1.85 13.74
N TYR A 48 -7.49 1.35 12.63
CA TYR A 48 -7.37 -0.10 12.36
C TYR A 48 -5.96 -0.64 12.61
N VAL A 49 -5.11 0.09 13.36
CA VAL A 49 -3.69 -0.30 13.50
C VAL A 49 -3.56 -1.63 14.24
N ASP A 50 -4.34 -1.84 15.29
CA ASP A 50 -4.33 -3.08 16.08
C ASP A 50 -4.73 -4.32 15.29
N GLU A 51 -5.61 -4.16 14.30
CA GLU A 51 -6.13 -5.26 13.49
C GLU A 51 -5.03 -5.98 12.70
N TYR A 52 -3.88 -5.33 12.43
CA TYR A 52 -2.76 -5.97 11.72
C TYR A 52 -2.06 -7.08 12.50
N TRP A 53 -2.35 -7.25 13.79
CA TRP A 53 -1.83 -8.35 14.61
C TRP A 53 -2.90 -9.27 15.20
N SER A 54 -4.18 -8.90 15.09
CA SER A 54 -5.31 -9.73 15.54
C SER A 54 -6.08 -10.39 14.40
N ASP A 55 -6.03 -9.83 13.19
CA ASP A 55 -6.74 -10.33 12.01
C ASP A 55 -5.77 -11.03 11.04
N PRO A 56 -5.91 -12.36 10.80
CA PRO A 56 -5.00 -13.11 9.94
C PRO A 56 -5.03 -12.68 8.47
N VAL A 57 -6.05 -11.93 8.03
CA VAL A 57 -6.12 -11.44 6.64
C VAL A 57 -5.37 -10.13 6.43
N ARG A 58 -4.68 -9.62 7.45
CA ARG A 58 -3.91 -8.36 7.40
C ARG A 58 -2.42 -8.61 7.56
N HIS A 59 -1.64 -7.94 6.71
CA HIS A 59 -0.21 -8.17 6.61
C HIS A 59 0.54 -6.84 6.55
N PRO A 60 1.16 -6.39 7.66
CA PRO A 60 1.93 -5.16 7.70
C PRO A 60 3.39 -5.41 7.29
N PHE A 61 3.95 -4.58 6.41
CA PHE A 61 5.36 -4.63 6.00
C PHE A 61 6.05 -3.28 6.14
N PHE A 62 7.26 -3.26 6.69
CA PHE A 62 8.17 -2.15 6.48
C PHE A 62 8.90 -2.30 5.15
N VAL A 63 9.13 -1.17 4.50
CA VAL A 63 10.09 -1.03 3.41
C VAL A 63 11.35 -0.42 3.99
N LYS A 64 12.49 -1.12 3.88
CA LYS A 64 13.79 -0.61 4.33
C LYS A 64 14.75 -0.49 3.15
N VAL A 65 15.54 0.58 3.10
CA VAL A 65 16.63 0.78 2.13
C VAL A 65 17.92 0.92 2.92
N GLU A 66 18.89 0.03 2.68
CA GLU A 66 20.15 -0.03 3.45
C GLU A 66 19.90 -0.06 4.98
N GLY A 67 18.90 -0.85 5.40
CA GLY A 67 18.48 -1.00 6.79
C GLY A 67 17.67 0.16 7.38
N LYS A 68 17.49 1.28 6.65
CA LYS A 68 16.75 2.46 7.12
C LYS A 68 15.29 2.41 6.67
N LEU A 69 14.37 2.85 7.53
CA LEU A 69 12.94 2.94 7.20
C LEU A 69 12.72 3.87 6.00
N ALA A 70 12.17 3.30 4.94
CA ALA A 70 11.86 3.99 3.70
C ALA A 70 10.34 4.13 3.46
N GLY A 71 9.53 3.37 4.18
CA GLY A 71 8.08 3.36 4.03
C GLY A 71 7.45 2.14 4.67
N PHE A 72 6.19 1.91 4.35
CA PHE A 72 5.45 0.72 4.74
C PHE A 72 4.41 0.35 3.66
N VAL A 73 3.99 -0.90 3.67
CA VAL A 73 2.86 -1.40 2.89
C VAL A 73 1.96 -2.19 3.82
N LEU A 74 0.68 -1.85 3.81
CA LEU A 74 -0.34 -2.57 4.54
C LEU A 74 -1.22 -3.32 3.53
N VAL A 75 -1.16 -4.65 3.58
CA VAL A 75 -1.97 -5.52 2.73
C VAL A 75 -3.13 -6.07 3.57
N ARG A 76 -4.30 -6.19 2.96
CA ARG A 76 -5.43 -6.96 3.51
C ARG A 76 -6.03 -7.86 2.45
N SER A 77 -6.88 -8.79 2.87
CA SER A 77 -7.74 -9.53 1.93
C SER A 77 -9.19 -9.60 2.40
N PHE A 78 -10.11 -9.84 1.47
CA PHE A 78 -11.54 -10.00 1.72
C PHE A 78 -12.15 -10.96 0.69
N PRO A 79 -13.29 -11.62 1.00
CA PRO A 79 -13.97 -12.47 0.03
C PRO A 79 -14.69 -11.63 -1.03
N ASP A 80 -14.63 -12.05 -2.29
CA ASP A 80 -15.51 -11.54 -3.34
C ASP A 80 -16.92 -12.17 -3.27
N HIS A 81 -17.77 -11.85 -4.26
CA HIS A 81 -19.14 -12.37 -4.35
C HIS A 81 -19.24 -13.90 -4.48
N ASN A 82 -18.15 -14.57 -4.89
CA ASN A 82 -18.05 -16.03 -4.98
C ASN A 82 -17.31 -16.64 -3.77
N ASN A 83 -17.08 -15.84 -2.72
CA ASN A 83 -16.32 -16.23 -1.53
C ASN A 83 -14.85 -16.58 -1.83
N GLU A 84 -14.29 -16.04 -2.94
CA GLU A 84 -12.87 -16.18 -3.27
C GLU A 84 -12.05 -15.03 -2.67
N GLN A 85 -10.85 -15.32 -2.20
CA GLN A 85 -9.97 -14.32 -1.58
C GLN A 85 -9.47 -13.29 -2.60
N VAL A 86 -9.66 -12.00 -2.28
CA VAL A 86 -9.13 -10.86 -3.03
C VAL A 86 -8.19 -10.06 -2.13
N TYR A 87 -6.97 -9.83 -2.58
CA TYR A 87 -6.01 -8.97 -1.90
C TYR A 87 -6.20 -7.49 -2.27
N SER A 88 -5.90 -6.61 -1.33
CA SER A 88 -5.92 -5.17 -1.52
C SER A 88 -4.78 -4.53 -0.77
N ILE A 89 -4.28 -3.44 -1.33
CA ILE A 89 -3.42 -2.51 -0.61
C ILE A 89 -4.34 -1.63 0.22
N ALA A 90 -4.29 -1.77 1.54
CA ALA A 90 -5.01 -0.88 2.45
C ALA A 90 -4.30 0.48 2.48
N GLU A 91 -2.99 0.48 2.72
CA GLU A 91 -2.18 1.69 2.75
C GLU A 91 -0.82 1.44 2.09
N PHE A 92 -0.31 2.44 1.37
CA PHE A 92 1.00 2.38 0.73
C PHE A 92 1.73 3.71 0.87
N PHE A 93 2.83 3.70 1.62
CA PHE A 93 3.56 4.92 1.93
C PHE A 93 5.05 4.75 1.71
N MET A 94 5.64 5.70 0.99
CA MET A 94 7.08 5.85 0.83
C MET A 94 7.48 7.23 1.31
N MET A 95 8.53 7.35 2.11
CA MET A 95 9.04 8.66 2.54
C MET A 95 9.47 9.47 1.31
N LYS A 96 9.25 10.79 1.32
CA LYS A 96 9.50 11.69 0.17
C LYS A 96 10.91 11.54 -0.41
N ARG A 97 11.93 11.33 0.43
CA ARG A 97 13.33 11.08 0.02
C ARG A 97 13.49 9.89 -0.93
N PHE A 98 12.65 8.85 -0.81
CA PHE A 98 12.74 7.62 -1.61
C PHE A 98 11.77 7.59 -2.80
N ARG A 99 10.96 8.64 -3.01
CA ARG A 99 10.03 8.73 -4.14
C ARG A 99 10.76 9.10 -5.44
N ARG A 100 10.10 8.88 -6.58
CA ARG A 100 10.57 9.27 -7.94
C ARG A 100 11.84 8.57 -8.46
N HIS A 101 12.27 7.49 -7.81
CA HIS A 101 13.41 6.66 -8.25
C HIS A 101 13.00 5.23 -8.65
N GLY A 102 11.71 5.00 -8.92
CA GLY A 102 11.17 3.68 -9.27
C GLY A 102 10.95 2.72 -8.10
N LEU A 103 11.52 2.98 -6.91
CA LEU A 103 11.45 2.09 -5.75
C LEU A 103 10.01 1.67 -5.37
N GLY A 104 9.06 2.63 -5.32
CA GLY A 104 7.69 2.31 -4.96
C GLY A 104 7.04 1.29 -5.90
N LYS A 105 7.35 1.36 -7.20
CA LYS A 105 6.85 0.37 -8.17
C LYS A 105 7.46 -1.01 -7.91
N THR A 106 8.78 -1.08 -7.68
CA THR A 106 9.45 -2.34 -7.37
C THR A 106 8.91 -2.96 -6.09
N VAL A 107 8.65 -2.14 -5.06
CA VAL A 107 8.00 -2.58 -3.81
C VAL A 107 6.60 -3.15 -4.07
N ALA A 108 5.78 -2.45 -4.87
CA ALA A 108 4.44 -2.93 -5.21
C ALA A 108 4.49 -4.30 -5.94
N HIS A 109 5.41 -4.47 -6.89
CA HIS A 109 5.60 -5.73 -7.61
C HIS A 109 6.01 -6.87 -6.68
N GLU A 110 6.94 -6.64 -5.75
CA GLU A 110 7.32 -7.65 -4.76
C GLU A 110 6.14 -8.04 -3.85
N ILE A 111 5.31 -7.07 -3.46
CA ILE A 111 4.07 -7.35 -2.70
C ILE A 111 3.10 -8.20 -3.52
N PHE A 112 2.87 -7.85 -4.79
CA PHE A 112 1.98 -8.64 -5.67
C PHE A 112 2.49 -10.07 -5.86
N ARG A 113 3.80 -10.28 -6.00
CA ARG A 113 4.40 -11.63 -6.08
C ARG A 113 4.25 -12.41 -4.78
N LYS A 114 4.35 -11.73 -3.64
CA LYS A 114 4.25 -12.34 -2.30
C LYS A 114 2.83 -12.85 -2.00
N PHE A 115 1.81 -12.25 -2.61
CA PHE A 115 0.41 -12.66 -2.48
C PHE A 115 -0.18 -13.00 -3.87
N PRO A 116 0.10 -14.20 -4.40
CA PRO A 116 -0.50 -14.65 -5.65
C PRO A 116 -2.02 -14.80 -5.48
N GLY A 117 -2.79 -14.38 -6.48
CA GLY A 117 -4.26 -14.42 -6.44
C GLY A 117 -4.91 -13.18 -7.05
N LYS A 118 -6.20 -13.01 -6.79
CA LYS A 118 -6.97 -11.84 -7.23
C LYS A 118 -6.57 -10.61 -6.44
N TRP A 119 -6.42 -9.49 -7.14
CA TRP A 119 -6.11 -8.19 -6.55
C TRP A 119 -7.17 -7.16 -6.92
N GLU A 120 -7.47 -6.29 -5.97
CA GLU A 120 -8.17 -5.03 -6.16
C GLU A 120 -7.39 -3.91 -5.46
N VAL A 121 -6.97 -2.91 -6.22
CA VAL A 121 -6.28 -1.73 -5.68
C VAL A 121 -7.11 -0.51 -6.05
N PHE A 122 -7.46 0.32 -5.06
CA PHE A 122 -8.23 1.53 -5.31
C PHE A 122 -7.53 2.79 -4.83
N GLN A 123 -7.93 3.92 -5.38
CA GLN A 123 -7.47 5.25 -4.98
C GLN A 123 -8.65 6.21 -4.96
N ILE A 124 -8.60 7.23 -4.10
CA ILE A 124 -9.54 8.35 -4.16
C ILE A 124 -9.31 9.18 -5.43
N ARG A 125 -10.39 9.66 -6.06
CA ARG A 125 -10.34 10.36 -7.35
C ARG A 125 -9.54 11.67 -7.32
N SER A 126 -9.54 12.36 -6.18
CA SER A 126 -8.76 13.59 -5.97
C SER A 126 -7.25 13.34 -5.95
N ASN A 127 -6.80 12.13 -5.61
CA ASN A 127 -5.38 11.78 -5.54
C ASN A 127 -4.85 11.33 -6.92
N LEU A 128 -4.81 12.29 -7.86
CA LEU A 128 -4.28 12.08 -9.21
C LEU A 128 -2.86 11.50 -9.24
N PRO A 129 -1.91 11.89 -8.35
CA PRO A 129 -0.59 11.28 -8.28
C PRO A 129 -0.63 9.78 -7.96
N ALA A 130 -1.47 9.35 -7.01
CA ALA A 130 -1.61 7.93 -6.68
C ALA A 130 -2.24 7.15 -7.85
N ILE A 131 -3.27 7.69 -8.51
CA ILE A 131 -3.90 7.05 -9.67
C ILE A 131 -2.88 6.82 -10.79
N ALA A 132 -2.07 7.85 -11.11
CA ALA A 132 -1.03 7.73 -12.13
C ALA A 132 0.03 6.68 -11.74
N PHE A 133 0.41 6.65 -10.47
CA PHE A 133 1.34 5.66 -9.93
C PHE A 133 0.80 4.22 -10.07
N TRP A 134 -0.43 3.96 -9.63
CA TRP A 134 -1.01 2.62 -9.63
C TRP A 134 -1.32 2.12 -11.03
N ARG A 135 -1.89 2.96 -11.91
CA ARG A 135 -2.06 2.62 -13.34
C ARG A 135 -0.76 2.15 -13.96
N LYS A 136 0.33 2.92 -13.80
CA LYS A 136 1.63 2.57 -14.37
C LYS A 136 2.20 1.30 -13.74
N SER A 137 2.12 1.17 -12.41
CA SER A 137 2.74 0.06 -11.69
C SER A 137 2.03 -1.26 -11.99
N ILE A 138 0.70 -1.26 -12.01
CA ILE A 138 -0.13 -2.45 -12.30
C ILE A 138 -0.01 -2.80 -13.78
N ALA A 139 -0.14 -1.83 -14.70
CA ALA A 139 0.03 -2.08 -16.13
C ALA A 139 1.38 -2.73 -16.47
N GLU A 140 2.46 -2.26 -15.83
CA GLU A 140 3.78 -2.85 -16.03
C GLU A 140 3.88 -4.27 -15.44
N TYR A 141 3.32 -4.48 -14.24
CA TYR A 141 3.33 -5.79 -13.58
C TYR A 141 2.57 -6.85 -14.39
N THR A 142 1.39 -6.48 -14.88
CA THR A 142 0.47 -7.40 -15.56
C THR A 142 0.63 -7.41 -17.08
N ARG A 143 1.58 -6.64 -17.63
CA ARG A 143 1.73 -6.44 -19.08
C ARG A 143 0.43 -5.93 -19.74
N ASN A 144 -0.22 -4.98 -19.06
CA ASN A 144 -1.54 -4.41 -19.38
C ASN A 144 -2.74 -5.35 -19.20
N ASP A 145 -2.57 -6.53 -18.59
CA ASP A 145 -3.68 -7.41 -18.24
C ASP A 145 -4.30 -7.00 -16.88
N PHE A 146 -5.06 -5.91 -16.88
CA PHE A 146 -5.84 -5.46 -15.74
C PHE A 146 -7.10 -4.75 -16.22
N GLN A 147 -8.10 -4.67 -15.36
CA GLN A 147 -9.31 -3.89 -15.61
C GLN A 147 -9.29 -2.64 -14.74
N GLU A 148 -9.82 -1.53 -15.26
CA GLU A 148 -10.08 -0.32 -14.48
C GLU A 148 -11.57 -0.01 -14.47
N ARG A 149 -12.09 0.32 -13.28
CA ARG A 149 -13.42 0.90 -13.12
C ARG A 149 -13.36 2.16 -12.27
N LYS A 150 -14.36 3.02 -12.44
CA LYS A 150 -14.50 4.26 -11.67
C LYS A 150 -15.85 4.23 -10.99
N GLU A 151 -15.85 4.53 -9.70
CA GLU A 151 -17.03 4.80 -8.88
C GLU A 151 -16.92 6.25 -8.41
N GLU A 152 -18.00 6.86 -7.91
CA GLU A 152 -18.13 8.31 -7.71
C GLU A 152 -16.86 8.99 -7.18
N GLU A 153 -16.26 8.45 -6.11
CA GLU A 153 -15.06 9.01 -5.46
C GLU A 153 -13.81 8.13 -5.59
N ARG A 154 -13.86 7.01 -6.33
CA ARG A 154 -12.77 6.03 -6.39
C ARG A 154 -12.44 5.53 -7.79
N VAL A 155 -11.17 5.22 -8.00
CA VAL A 155 -10.68 4.49 -9.17
C VAL A 155 -10.14 3.15 -8.70
N TYR A 156 -10.59 2.05 -9.29
CA TYR A 156 -10.17 0.69 -8.96
C TYR A 156 -9.45 0.08 -10.12
N GLN A 157 -8.38 -0.66 -9.84
CA GLN A 157 -7.75 -1.59 -10.76
C GLN A 157 -7.85 -3.01 -10.21
N THR A 158 -8.32 -3.94 -11.03
CA THR A 158 -8.38 -5.37 -10.69
C THR A 158 -7.52 -6.20 -11.64
N PHE A 159 -6.84 -7.20 -11.10
CA PHE A 159 -5.95 -8.09 -11.86
C PHE A 159 -5.70 -9.40 -11.10
N VAL A 160 -5.04 -10.35 -11.76
CA VAL A 160 -4.58 -11.59 -11.13
C VAL A 160 -3.06 -11.58 -11.07
N SER A 161 -2.50 -11.76 -9.88
CA SER A 161 -1.07 -11.99 -9.69
C SER A 161 -0.80 -13.49 -9.74
N ALA A 162 -0.19 -13.97 -10.82
CA ALA A 162 0.22 -15.37 -10.97
C ALA A 162 1.67 -15.57 -10.48
N PRO A 163 2.02 -16.77 -9.97
CA PRO A 163 3.41 -17.10 -9.69
C PRO A 163 4.26 -16.95 -10.97
N GLY A 164 5.31 -16.11 -10.91
CA GLY A 164 6.26 -15.91 -12.02
C GLY A 164 6.00 -14.73 -12.95
N LEU A 165 5.05 -13.84 -12.63
CA LEU A 165 4.91 -12.51 -13.26
C LEU A 165 5.97 -11.49 -12.79
#